data_AF-A0A6F9AU21-F1
#
_entry.id   AF-A0A6F9AU21-F1
#
_cell.length_a   1.000
_cell.length_b   1.000
_cell.length_c   1.000
_cell.angle_alpha   90.00
_cell.angle_beta   90.00
_cell.angle_gamma   90.00
#
_symmetry.space_group_name_H-M   'P 1'
#
loop_
_entity.id
_entity.type
_entity.pdbx_description
1 polymer ?
#
loop_
_entity_poly.entity_id
_entity_poly.type
_entity_poly.pdbx_seq_one_letter_code
_entity_poly.pdbx_strand_id
1 'polypeptide(L)'
;MAAVAHQFGILIDEDGECQSARTMADEITRNITDTIKLKDEQLPLQGEIWKELSQLEKERCRLRKAGDADIEHYKSSLKKKEEELRKKQHKCDMSDAMASFILGMSKSGPERSYFLKWMRINLDNLSRQNLSGLRDRGPKGTGKSTLLNTMFGVQFAVSSGRCTRGAFMLLIKVNKGTQGGTEM
;
A
#
# COMPACT_ATOMS: atom_id res chain seq x y z
N MET A 1 31.65 -0.93 -14.12
CA MET A 1 31.40 -2.29 -14.63
C MET A 1 30.43 -2.27 -15.81
N ALA A 2 29.33 -1.52 -15.72
CA ALA A 2 28.44 -1.12 -16.82
C ALA A 2 29.12 -0.97 -18.20
N ALA A 3 30.05 -0.01 -18.32
CA ALA A 3 30.72 0.30 -19.59
C ALA A 3 31.46 -0.88 -20.24
N VAL A 4 32.01 -1.80 -19.43
CA VAL A 4 32.71 -2.97 -19.95
C VAL A 4 31.72 -4.00 -20.48
N ALA A 5 30.60 -4.25 -19.80
CA ALA A 5 29.64 -5.24 -20.28
C ALA A 5 28.86 -4.78 -21.51
N HIS A 6 28.63 -3.47 -21.66
CA HIS A 6 28.09 -2.90 -22.90
C HIS A 6 28.99 -3.14 -24.12
N GLN A 7 30.32 -3.12 -23.95
CA GLN A 7 31.25 -3.50 -25.02
C GLN A 7 31.07 -4.96 -25.47
N PHE A 8 30.54 -5.81 -24.59
CA PHE A 8 30.20 -7.21 -24.88
C PHE A 8 28.69 -7.41 -25.18
N GLY A 9 27.91 -6.34 -25.34
CA GLY A 9 26.46 -6.42 -25.63
C GLY A 9 25.61 -6.92 -24.47
N ILE A 10 26.14 -6.92 -23.24
CA ILE A 10 25.45 -7.38 -22.04
C ILE A 10 24.78 -6.18 -21.37
N LEU A 11 23.45 -6.23 -21.27
CA LEU A 11 22.68 -5.24 -20.52
C LEU A 11 22.84 -5.46 -19.01
N ILE A 12 23.23 -4.42 -18.26
CA ILE A 12 23.33 -4.47 -16.79
C ILE A 12 22.22 -3.62 -16.17
N ASP A 13 21.75 -4.04 -14.99
CA ASP A 13 20.77 -3.35 -14.15
C ASP A 13 21.31 -2.06 -13.47
N GLU A 14 22.60 -1.77 -13.61
CA GLU A 14 23.26 -0.55 -13.12
C GLU A 14 23.06 0.67 -14.05
N ASP A 15 22.39 0.52 -15.20
CA ASP A 15 22.23 1.59 -16.19
C ASP A 15 20.76 2.00 -16.43
N GLY A 16 20.58 3.27 -16.82
CA GLY A 16 19.34 3.80 -17.39
C GLY A 16 18.11 3.70 -16.48
N GLU A 17 17.03 3.16 -17.03
CA GLU A 17 15.70 3.10 -16.39
C GLU A 17 15.70 2.30 -15.07
N CYS A 18 16.56 1.28 -14.94
CA CYS A 18 16.63 0.47 -13.73
C CYS A 18 17.19 1.25 -12.54
N GLN A 19 18.21 2.09 -12.77
CA GLN A 19 18.82 2.91 -11.73
C GLN A 19 17.90 4.07 -11.30
N SER A 20 17.20 4.70 -12.25
CA SER A 20 16.15 5.70 -11.95
C SER A 20 15.06 5.10 -11.08
N ALA A 21 14.53 3.94 -11.49
CA ALA A 21 13.50 3.21 -10.75
C ALA A 21 13.96 2.79 -9.34
N ARG A 22 15.22 2.35 -9.20
CA ARG A 22 15.82 2.02 -7.91
C ARG A 22 15.89 3.23 -6.99
N THR A 23 16.37 4.36 -7.50
CA THR A 23 16.50 5.60 -6.71
C THR A 23 15.15 6.03 -6.15
N MET A 24 14.09 6.02 -6.96
CA MET A 24 12.72 6.30 -6.51
C MET A 24 12.25 5.33 -5.41
N ALA A 25 12.49 4.03 -5.58
CA ALA A 25 12.11 3.03 -4.59
C ALA A 25 12.90 3.20 -3.28
N ASP A 26 14.19 3.50 -3.36
CA ASP A 26 15.06 3.77 -2.22
C ASP A 26 14.62 5.03 -1.47
N GLU A 27 14.22 6.11 -2.16
CA GLU A 27 13.69 7.32 -1.52
C GLU A 27 12.42 7.07 -0.71
N ILE A 28 11.47 6.30 -1.27
CA ILE A 28 10.24 5.93 -0.55
C ILE A 28 10.57 5.07 0.68
N THR A 29 11.49 4.12 0.53
CA THR A 29 11.76 3.11 1.55
C THR A 29 12.76 3.55 2.62
N ARG A 30 13.62 4.53 2.33
CA ARG A 30 14.56 5.14 3.30
C ARG A 30 13.86 5.75 4.50
N ASN A 31 12.68 6.33 4.30
CA ASN A 31 11.91 6.97 5.35
C ASN A 31 11.15 5.94 6.23
N ILE A 32 11.20 4.66 5.88
CA ILE A 32 10.52 3.57 6.57
C ILE A 32 11.44 3.00 7.65
N THR A 33 11.52 3.68 8.79
CA THR A 33 12.32 3.23 9.94
C THR A 33 11.58 2.23 10.82
N ASP A 34 10.27 2.39 11.02
CA ASP A 34 9.43 1.52 11.82
C ASP A 34 8.13 1.19 11.07
N THR A 35 7.81 -0.10 10.96
CA THR A 35 6.60 -0.59 10.29
C THR A 35 5.32 -0.10 10.95
N ILE A 36 5.32 0.12 12.27
CA ILE A 36 4.14 0.63 12.99
C ILE A 36 3.94 2.10 12.67
N LYS A 37 5.00 2.91 12.82
CA LYS A 37 4.96 4.35 12.51
C LYS A 37 4.65 4.63 11.03
N LEU A 38 5.17 3.80 10.13
CA LEU A 38 4.85 3.86 8.70
C LEU A 38 3.34 3.83 8.47
N LYS A 39 2.64 2.93 9.15
CA LYS A 39 1.21 2.75 8.94
C LYS A 39 0.42 3.97 9.40
N ASP A 40 0.81 4.55 10.53
CA ASP A 40 0.09 5.68 11.11
C ASP A 40 0.40 6.99 10.37
N GLU A 41 1.65 7.20 9.95
CA GLU A 41 2.10 8.44 9.32
C GLU A 41 1.93 8.45 7.79
N GLN A 42 2.30 7.35 7.12
CA GLN A 42 2.35 7.31 5.65
C GLN A 42 1.10 6.66 5.03
N LEU A 43 0.37 5.84 5.80
CA LEU A 43 -0.81 5.12 5.32
C LEU A 43 -2.04 5.32 6.24
N PRO A 44 -2.37 6.58 6.61
CA PRO A 44 -3.42 6.87 7.59
C PRO A 44 -4.79 6.31 7.18
N LEU A 45 -5.06 6.23 5.87
CA LEU A 45 -6.27 5.65 5.34
C LEU A 45 -6.39 4.14 5.53
N GLN A 46 -5.28 3.42 5.70
CA GLN A 46 -5.24 1.97 5.97
C GLN A 46 -5.20 1.64 7.47
N GLY A 47 -5.33 2.67 8.31
CA GLY A 47 -5.47 2.59 9.75
C GLY A 47 -6.90 2.28 10.18
N GLU A 48 -7.41 3.08 11.11
CA GLU A 48 -8.70 2.81 11.77
C GLU A 48 -9.90 2.98 10.83
N ILE A 49 -9.87 3.99 9.96
CA ILE A 49 -10.93 4.25 8.98
C ILE A 49 -11.20 3.02 8.11
N TRP A 50 -10.15 2.36 7.62
CA TRP A 50 -10.29 1.16 6.79
C TRP A 50 -10.82 -0.04 7.57
N LYS A 51 -10.38 -0.23 8.83
CA LYS A 51 -10.91 -1.29 9.70
C LYS A 51 -12.40 -1.10 9.94
N GLU A 52 -12.82 0.11 10.29
CA GLU A 52 -14.22 0.44 10.57
C GLU A 52 -15.09 0.26 9.33
N LEU A 53 -14.67 0.77 8.15
CA LEU A 53 -15.38 0.57 6.88
C LEU A 53 -15.52 -0.92 6.54
N SER A 54 -14.46 -1.71 6.70
CA SER A 54 -14.49 -3.15 6.45
C SER A 54 -15.41 -3.91 7.41
N GLN A 55 -15.53 -3.45 8.66
CA GLN A 55 -16.45 -4.02 9.63
C GLN A 55 -17.90 -3.65 9.29
N LEU A 56 -18.16 -2.40 8.87
CA LEU A 56 -19.48 -1.95 8.43
C LEU A 56 -19.95 -2.72 7.20
N GLU A 57 -19.09 -2.96 6.21
CA GLU A 57 -19.45 -3.78 5.04
C GLU A 57 -19.80 -5.22 5.43
N LYS A 58 -18.99 -5.84 6.30
CA LYS A 58 -19.27 -7.19 6.82
C LYS A 58 -20.59 -7.23 7.59
N GLU A 59 -20.88 -6.19 8.36
CA GLU A 59 -22.12 -6.09 9.13
C GLU A 59 -23.32 -5.87 8.21
N ARG A 60 -23.20 -5.01 7.19
CA ARG A 60 -24.26 -4.77 6.19
C ARG A 60 -24.67 -6.05 5.46
N CYS A 61 -23.72 -6.94 5.20
CA CYS A 61 -23.99 -8.23 4.57
C CYS A 61 -24.53 -9.30 5.52
N ARG A 62 -24.16 -9.27 6.81
CA ARG A 62 -24.46 -10.36 7.76
C ARG A 62 -25.58 -10.04 8.74
N LEU A 63 -25.82 -8.76 9.00
CA LEU A 63 -26.83 -8.21 9.92
C LEU A 63 -26.86 -8.91 11.30
N ARG A 64 -25.71 -9.38 11.78
CA ARG A 64 -25.61 -10.18 13.01
C ARG A 64 -25.84 -9.38 14.27
N LYS A 65 -25.57 -8.07 14.21
CA LYS A 65 -25.72 -7.14 15.35
C LYS A 65 -27.04 -6.37 15.29
N ALA A 66 -27.96 -6.72 14.39
CA ALA A 66 -29.26 -6.08 14.28
C ALA A 66 -30.15 -6.35 15.51
N GLY A 67 -30.08 -7.56 16.09
CA GLY A 67 -30.93 -7.94 17.23
C GLY A 67 -32.41 -7.83 16.87
N ASP A 68 -33.20 -7.21 17.75
CA ASP A 68 -34.63 -6.95 17.55
C ASP A 68 -34.89 -5.61 16.82
N ALA A 69 -33.85 -4.91 16.36
CA ALA A 69 -34.01 -3.65 15.66
C ALA A 69 -34.67 -3.86 14.29
N ASP A 70 -35.51 -2.91 13.88
CA ASP A 70 -36.05 -2.87 12.54
C ASP A 70 -34.90 -2.84 11.50
N ILE A 71 -34.99 -3.75 10.53
CA ILE A 71 -33.90 -4.03 9.58
C ILE A 71 -33.61 -2.81 8.70
N GLU A 72 -34.64 -2.07 8.29
CA GLU A 72 -34.48 -0.90 7.43
C GLU A 72 -33.90 0.28 8.19
N HIS A 73 -34.35 0.52 9.42
CA HIS A 73 -33.72 1.48 10.33
C HIS A 73 -32.26 1.13 10.62
N TYR A 74 -31.96 -0.14 10.86
CA TYR A 74 -30.60 -0.60 11.12
C TYR A 74 -29.68 -0.39 9.92
N LYS A 75 -30.11 -0.77 8.70
CA LYS A 75 -29.36 -0.52 7.45
C LYS A 75 -29.12 0.98 7.22
N SER A 76 -30.14 1.80 7.45
CA SER A 76 -30.03 3.27 7.36
C SER A 76 -28.96 3.81 8.33
N SER A 77 -28.90 3.27 9.55
CA SER A 77 -27.87 3.64 10.53
C SER A 77 -26.45 3.26 10.09
N LEU A 78 -26.28 2.07 9.48
CA LEU A 78 -24.98 1.64 8.94
C LEU A 78 -24.54 2.55 7.80
N LYS A 79 -25.47 2.94 6.91
CA LYS A 79 -25.20 3.86 5.80
C LYS A 79 -24.74 5.24 6.30
N LYS A 80 -25.39 5.78 7.34
CA LYS A 80 -24.96 7.05 7.96
C LYS A 80 -23.54 6.98 8.51
N LYS A 81 -23.20 5.89 9.21
CA LYS A 81 -21.83 5.67 9.73
C LYS A 81 -20.81 5.56 8.59
N GLU A 82 -21.17 4.88 7.50
CA GLU A 82 -20.33 4.80 6.31
C GLU A 82 -20.05 6.19 5.73
N GLU A 83 -21.08 7.04 5.57
CA GLU A 83 -20.92 8.42 5.09
C GLU A 83 -20.03 9.27 6.01
N GLU A 84 -20.17 9.14 7.33
CA GLU A 84 -19.29 9.82 8.30
C GLU A 84 -17.82 9.40 8.14
N LEU A 85 -17.56 8.11 7.96
CA LEU A 85 -16.21 7.61 7.72
C LEU A 85 -15.65 8.07 6.38
N ARG A 86 -16.47 8.15 5.32
CA ARG A 86 -16.06 8.72 4.03
C ARG A 86 -15.73 10.21 4.13
N LYS A 87 -16.45 10.97 4.96
CA LYS A 87 -16.11 12.37 5.26
C LYS A 87 -14.78 12.48 5.99
N LYS A 88 -14.51 11.61 6.97
CA LYS A 88 -13.20 11.55 7.65
C LYS A 88 -12.07 11.17 6.67
N GLN A 89 -12.31 10.20 5.81
CA GLN A 89 -11.40 9.80 4.74
C GLN A 89 -11.06 10.98 3.82
N HIS A 90 -12.06 11.77 3.41
CA HIS A 90 -11.84 12.90 2.50
C HIS A 90 -11.05 14.07 3.12
N LYS A 91 -11.04 14.15 4.46
CA LYS A 91 -10.22 15.14 5.20
C LYS A 91 -8.75 14.75 5.30
N CYS A 92 -8.42 13.50 5.02
CA CYS A 92 -7.05 13.02 5.11
C CYS A 92 -6.31 13.36 3.80
N ASP A 93 -5.25 14.14 3.91
CA ASP A 93 -4.40 14.48 2.77
C ASP A 93 -3.49 13.30 2.38
N MET A 94 -3.06 13.32 1.13
CA MET A 94 -2.14 12.33 0.59
C MET A 94 -0.75 12.53 1.20
N SER A 95 -0.16 11.45 1.71
CA SER A 95 1.22 11.46 2.22
C SER A 95 2.23 11.58 1.08
N ASP A 96 3.41 12.14 1.39
CA ASP A 96 4.52 12.24 0.44
C ASP A 96 4.93 10.87 -0.11
N ALA A 97 4.93 9.83 0.75
CA ALA A 97 5.22 8.46 0.30
C ALA A 97 4.21 7.97 -0.75
N MET A 98 2.92 8.28 -0.59
CA MET A 98 1.89 7.91 -1.57
C MET A 98 2.00 8.74 -2.85
N ALA A 99 2.35 10.03 -2.75
CA ALA A 99 2.62 10.87 -3.91
C ALA A 99 3.79 10.33 -4.73
N SER A 100 4.92 10.03 -4.10
CA SER A 100 6.10 9.43 -4.73
C SER A 100 5.81 8.05 -5.31
N PHE A 101 4.99 7.25 -4.62
CA PHE A 101 4.55 5.95 -5.15
C PHE A 101 3.72 6.10 -6.43
N ILE A 102 2.76 7.03 -6.46
CA ILE A 102 1.98 7.33 -7.66
C ILE A 102 2.90 7.81 -8.79
N LEU A 103 3.87 8.68 -8.48
CA LEU A 103 4.86 9.15 -9.47
C LEU A 103 5.65 7.99 -10.08
N GLY A 104 6.11 7.02 -9.28
CA GLY A 104 6.77 5.81 -9.76
C GLY A 104 5.85 4.91 -10.60
N MET A 105 4.57 4.85 -10.25
CA MET A 105 3.56 4.10 -11.01
C MET A 105 3.16 4.77 -12.33
N SER A 106 3.30 6.10 -12.42
CA SER A 106 3.04 6.89 -13.63
C SER A 106 4.16 6.79 -14.67
N LYS A 107 5.30 6.16 -14.35
CA LYS A 107 6.36 5.86 -15.31
C LYS A 107 5.88 4.87 -16.38
N SER A 108 6.47 4.94 -17.56
CA SER A 108 6.13 4.08 -18.70
C SER A 108 7.14 2.94 -18.87
N GLY A 109 6.78 1.94 -19.67
CA GLY A 109 7.74 0.94 -20.14
C GLY A 109 8.38 0.07 -19.03
N PRO A 110 9.65 -0.33 -19.22
CA PRO A 110 10.39 -1.15 -18.27
C PRO A 110 10.64 -0.46 -16.93
N GLU A 111 10.77 0.86 -16.89
CA GLU A 111 11.03 1.65 -15.67
C GLU A 111 9.99 1.37 -14.58
N ARG A 112 8.69 1.38 -14.92
CA ARG A 112 7.61 1.04 -13.97
C ARG A 112 7.76 -0.36 -13.39
N SER A 113 8.18 -1.32 -14.22
CA SER A 113 8.37 -2.70 -13.80
C SER A 113 9.59 -2.85 -12.90
N TYR A 114 10.67 -2.13 -13.19
CA TYR A 114 11.84 -2.04 -12.31
C TYR A 114 11.48 -1.38 -10.98
N PHE A 115 10.69 -0.32 -11.00
CA PHE A 115 10.25 0.38 -9.79
C PHE A 115 9.50 -0.58 -8.86
N LEU A 116 8.52 -1.32 -9.40
CA LEU A 116 7.77 -2.32 -8.65
C LEU A 116 8.67 -3.45 -8.10
N LYS A 117 9.66 -3.91 -8.88
CA LYS A 117 10.63 -4.91 -8.42
C LYS A 117 11.48 -4.39 -7.26
N TRP A 118 12.02 -3.18 -7.37
CA TRP A 118 12.83 -2.55 -6.31
C TRP A 118 12.01 -2.27 -5.06
N MET A 119 10.79 -1.73 -5.20
CA MET A 119 9.86 -1.57 -4.09
C MET A 119 9.63 -2.88 -3.35
N ARG A 120 9.39 -3.98 -4.07
CA ARG A 120 9.23 -5.31 -3.47
C ARG A 120 10.48 -5.73 -2.70
N ILE A 121 11.66 -5.64 -3.32
CA ILE A 121 12.94 -6.04 -2.71
C ILE A 121 13.18 -5.24 -1.42
N ASN A 122 13.00 -3.93 -1.47
CA ASN A 122 13.24 -3.04 -0.34
C ASN A 122 12.27 -3.33 0.81
N LEU A 123 10.99 -3.51 0.52
CA LEU A 123 9.99 -3.85 1.53
C LEU A 123 10.22 -5.26 2.12
N ASP A 124 10.63 -6.23 1.31
CA ASP A 124 11.01 -7.56 1.78
C ASP A 124 12.23 -7.49 2.73
N ASN A 125 13.20 -6.62 2.44
CA ASN A 125 14.37 -6.39 3.28
C ASN A 125 13.98 -5.70 4.60
N LEU A 126 13.20 -4.63 4.55
CA LEU A 126 12.68 -3.94 5.73
C LEU A 126 11.87 -4.89 6.62
N SER A 127 11.01 -5.71 6.02
CA SER A 127 10.25 -6.73 6.74
C SER A 127 11.17 -7.75 7.42
N ARG A 128 12.25 -8.20 6.77
CA ARG A 128 13.22 -9.12 7.38
C ARG A 128 13.99 -8.49 8.52
N GLN A 129 14.36 -7.22 8.41
CA GLN A 129 15.05 -6.48 9.46
C GLN A 129 14.14 -6.29 10.68
N ASN A 130 12.90 -5.83 10.47
CA ASN A 130 11.94 -5.60 11.57
C ASN A 130 11.41 -6.90 12.20
N LEU A 131 11.30 -7.99 11.42
CA LEU A 131 10.93 -9.31 11.95
C LEU A 131 12.11 -10.09 12.55
N SER A 132 13.35 -9.64 12.38
CA SER A 132 14.52 -10.32 12.96
C SER A 132 14.46 -10.33 14.49
N GLY A 133 13.93 -9.25 15.12
CA GLY A 133 13.62 -9.21 16.55
C GLY A 133 12.44 -10.09 16.99
N LEU A 134 11.54 -10.47 16.07
CA LEU A 134 10.41 -11.37 16.32
C LEU A 134 10.76 -12.86 16.09
N ARG A 135 11.86 -13.15 15.39
CA ARG A 135 12.23 -14.51 14.97
C ARG A 135 12.73 -15.37 16.13
N ASP A 136 13.08 -14.77 17.26
CA ASP A 136 13.39 -15.49 18.50
C ASP A 136 12.15 -15.91 19.30
N ARG A 137 10.93 -15.46 18.94
CA ARG A 137 9.69 -15.78 19.70
C ARG A 137 8.42 -15.98 18.85
N GLY A 138 8.45 -16.67 17.71
CA GLY A 138 7.18 -17.01 17.03
C GLY A 138 7.27 -18.01 15.86
N PRO A 139 6.19 -18.80 15.60
CA PRO A 139 6.19 -19.85 14.58
C PRO A 139 6.38 -19.29 13.16
N LYS A 140 7.19 -20.00 12.34
CA LYS A 140 7.43 -19.70 10.92
C LYS A 140 6.13 -19.79 10.10
N GLY A 141 5.43 -18.67 9.98
CA GLY A 141 4.21 -18.52 9.19
C GLY A 141 3.70 -17.08 9.15
N THR A 142 4.57 -16.09 9.36
CA THR A 142 4.18 -14.68 9.46
C THR A 142 3.85 -14.14 8.08
N GLY A 143 2.59 -13.74 7.85
CA GLY A 143 2.04 -13.29 6.57
C GLY A 143 2.70 -12.02 6.01
N LYS A 144 3.91 -12.16 5.46
CA LYS A 144 4.64 -11.10 4.75
C LYS A 144 3.87 -10.61 3.52
N SER A 145 3.34 -11.56 2.74
CA SER A 145 2.43 -11.27 1.63
C SER A 145 1.10 -10.69 2.12
N THR A 146 0.62 -11.07 3.30
CA THR A 146 -0.56 -10.42 3.92
C THR A 146 -0.26 -8.98 4.33
N LEU A 147 0.93 -8.69 4.86
CA LEU A 147 1.35 -7.34 5.24
C LEU A 147 1.49 -6.44 4.01
N LEU A 148 2.12 -6.92 2.93
CA LEU A 148 2.22 -6.19 1.66
C LEU A 148 0.87 -6.01 0.98
N ASN A 149 0.02 -7.03 0.96
CA ASN A 149 -1.35 -6.91 0.46
C ASN A 149 -2.17 -5.91 1.30
N THR A 150 -1.91 -5.83 2.61
CA THR A 150 -2.59 -4.90 3.52
C THR A 150 -2.02 -3.47 3.39
N MET A 151 -0.72 -3.31 3.21
CA MET A 151 -0.02 -2.02 3.17
C MET A 151 -0.11 -1.31 1.82
N PHE A 152 -0.28 -2.05 0.73
CA PHE A 152 -0.25 -1.46 -0.62
C PHE A 152 -1.47 -1.84 -1.47
N GLY A 153 -2.43 -2.59 -0.91
CA GLY A 153 -3.62 -3.03 -1.66
C GLY A 153 -3.30 -3.93 -2.86
N VAL A 154 -2.11 -4.56 -2.87
CA VAL A 154 -1.67 -5.46 -3.94
C VAL A 154 -2.23 -6.87 -3.73
N GLN A 155 -2.29 -7.67 -4.80
CA GLN A 155 -2.89 -9.00 -4.79
C GLN A 155 -1.81 -10.10 -4.88
N PHE A 156 -0.87 -10.15 -3.94
CA PHE A 156 0.08 -11.26 -3.85
C PHE A 156 -0.60 -12.52 -3.33
N ALA A 157 -0.22 -13.69 -3.86
CA ALA A 157 -0.72 -14.97 -3.40
C ALA A 157 -0.37 -15.19 -1.91
N VAL A 158 -1.38 -15.51 -1.09
CA VAL A 158 -1.25 -15.86 0.33
C VAL A 158 -1.73 -17.31 0.54
N SER A 159 -1.11 -18.05 1.46
CA SER A 159 -1.51 -19.45 1.73
C SER A 159 -2.93 -19.53 2.30
N SER A 160 -3.60 -20.64 2.02
CA SER A 160 -5.00 -20.93 2.35
C SER A 160 -5.33 -20.77 3.85
N GLY A 161 -6.27 -19.88 4.14
CA GLY A 161 -6.83 -19.57 5.47
C GLY A 161 -7.83 -18.42 5.34
N ARG A 162 -8.70 -18.18 6.35
CA ARG A 162 -9.82 -17.21 6.35
C ARG A 162 -9.40 -15.76 6.02
N CYS A 163 -9.07 -15.49 4.78
CA CYS A 163 -8.69 -14.18 4.27
C CYS A 163 -9.88 -13.55 3.54
N THR A 164 -9.89 -12.22 3.53
CA THR A 164 -10.83 -11.38 2.79
C THR A 164 -10.97 -11.87 1.35
N ARG A 165 -12.13 -12.46 1.03
CA ARG A 165 -12.52 -12.76 -0.36
C ARG A 165 -13.15 -11.49 -0.94
N GLY A 166 -12.41 -10.78 -1.79
CA GLY A 166 -12.87 -9.55 -2.45
C GLY A 166 -11.72 -8.60 -2.78
N ALA A 167 -11.91 -7.74 -3.78
CA ALA A 167 -11.05 -6.59 -4.03
C ALA A 167 -11.62 -5.38 -3.28
N PHE A 168 -10.81 -4.73 -2.45
CA PHE A 168 -11.21 -3.53 -1.72
C PHE A 168 -10.51 -2.33 -2.34
N MET A 169 -11.30 -1.40 -2.88
CA MET A 169 -10.78 -0.15 -3.44
C MET A 169 -10.88 0.96 -2.40
N LEU A 170 -9.77 1.66 -2.21
CA LEU A 170 -9.70 2.84 -1.37
C LEU A 170 -9.63 4.08 -2.27
N LEU A 171 -10.59 4.99 -2.12
CA LEU A 171 -10.55 6.29 -2.78
C LEU A 171 -9.49 7.16 -2.09
N ILE A 172 -8.49 7.58 -2.85
CA ILE A 172 -7.46 8.50 -2.41
C ILE A 172 -7.79 9.87 -3.00
N LYS A 173 -7.81 10.90 -2.16
CA LYS A 173 -7.92 12.28 -2.63
C LYS A 173 -6.61 12.66 -3.30
N VAL A 174 -6.64 12.91 -4.61
CA VAL A 174 -5.50 13.44 -5.35
C VAL A 174 -5.63 14.97 -5.38
N ASN A 175 -4.75 15.67 -4.65
CA ASN A 175 -4.62 17.12 -4.80
C ASN A 175 -3.91 17.37 -6.14
N LYS A 176 -4.61 17.97 -7.10
CA LYS A 176 -4.00 18.44 -8.37
C LYS A 176 -3.18 19.69 -8.07
N GLY A 177 -1.93 19.50 -7.68
CA GLY A 177 -1.03 20.60 -7.35
C GLY A 177 0.41 20.28 -7.69
N THR A 178 0.70 20.05 -8.98
CA THR A 178 1.99 20.27 -9.65
C THR A 178 1.85 19.84 -11.12
N GLN A 179 1.32 20.73 -11.95
CA GLN A 179 1.60 20.77 -13.37
C GLN A 179 2.24 22.13 -13.66
N GLY A 180 3.42 22.13 -14.29
CA GLY A 180 3.88 23.24 -15.13
C GLY A 180 5.02 24.11 -14.59
N GLY A 181 6.25 23.61 -14.70
CA GLY A 181 7.44 24.39 -15.08
C GLY A 181 8.25 23.45 -16.00
N THR A 182 8.69 23.79 -17.19
CA THR A 182 9.00 25.08 -17.81
C THR A 182 8.94 24.85 -19.33
N GLU A 183 8.24 25.69 -20.07
CA GLU A 183 8.48 25.86 -21.51
C GLU A 183 9.82 26.58 -21.68
N MET A 184 10.72 25.99 -22.48
CA MET A 184 11.69 26.72 -23.29
C MET A 184 11.51 26.24 -24.73
#